data_AF-A0A7J4USE6-F1
#
_entry.id   AF-A0A7J4USE6-F1
#
_cell.length_a   1.000
_cell.length_b   1.000
_cell.length_c   1.000
_cell.angle_alpha   90.00
_cell.angle_beta   90.00
_cell.angle_gamma   90.00
#
_symmetry.space_group_name_H-M   'P 1'
#
loop_
_entity.id
_entity.type
_entity.pdbx_description
1 polymer ?
#
loop_
_entity_poly.entity_id
_entity_poly.type
_entity_poly.pdbx_seq_one_letter_code
_entity_poly.pdbx_strand_id
1 'polypeptide(L)'
;MAKVTSAIQELVSSKDLPVRLKEDLISTFQELDKVTKTQAQAIADEVELVYLRSRVEPLEPVGTVSAQSIGEPGTQMTMNTFHYAGVAEIDVTQGLPRLIELVDARRNPKTPTMTIYLEGEYAHDQEKAYSVVWEIEASPLIALGTISTNLVEMHLQIQLNKNTLISRGMKPDQVAALIEDKLDVNLTRKGHKIIVAPTTSTFRELLQLVSTLRNLVFKGIESIDRVVLRKEAIDDDEGEYVLYTEGSAFEKVLKIEGVDSTRTTTNNIHEINQTLGIEAAREAIINETKATLDGQGLDDVNVRHLMLVADMMTHSGAIESIGRHGVSGSKGSVLARAAFEVTVNHLIEAAVYGETDSLRGVTENVIVGKPIKLGTGDVSLRMDYGEHVPPGLKKKSKPKSSPKPKSIEVTPDSEQPSFNLTDLPGVGPKKAEVLSEAGFTTLEALSNASEDDLCALPGISTSYANQLKSTIETLLK
;
A
#
# COMPACT_ATOMS: atom_id res chain seq x y z
N MET A 1 11.38 44.81 -6.21
CA MET A 1 11.22 43.50 -6.86
C MET A 1 12.28 43.36 -7.96
N ALA A 2 13.53 43.14 -7.56
CA ALA A 2 14.56 42.75 -8.52
C ALA A 2 14.28 41.29 -8.88
N LYS A 3 13.94 41.03 -10.16
CA LYS A 3 13.71 39.68 -10.65
C LYS A 3 14.92 38.82 -10.28
N VAL A 4 14.70 37.70 -9.60
CA VAL A 4 15.67 36.60 -9.61
C VAL A 4 16.03 36.38 -11.06
N THR A 5 17.30 36.62 -11.38
CA THR A 5 17.80 36.53 -12.74
C THR A 5 17.44 35.15 -13.29
N SER A 6 16.88 35.06 -14.50
CA SER A 6 16.57 33.77 -15.16
C SER A 6 17.73 32.77 -15.07
N ALA A 7 18.96 33.27 -15.05
CA ALA A 7 20.19 32.51 -14.84
C ALA A 7 20.28 31.75 -13.49
N ILE A 8 19.71 32.26 -12.39
CA ILE A 8 19.70 31.57 -11.09
C ILE A 8 18.66 30.45 -11.08
N GLN A 9 17.51 30.67 -11.71
CA GLN A 9 16.49 29.62 -11.88
C GLN A 9 16.99 28.50 -12.79
N GLU A 10 17.67 28.83 -13.89
CA GLU A 10 18.32 27.83 -14.76
C GLU A 10 19.35 26.99 -13.99
N LEU A 11 20.19 27.63 -13.16
CA LEU A 11 21.17 26.93 -12.32
C LEU A 11 20.51 25.96 -11.35
N VAL A 12 19.49 26.39 -10.60
CA VAL A 12 18.78 25.52 -9.63
C VAL A 12 18.02 24.41 -10.36
N SER A 13 17.43 24.69 -11.52
CA SER A 13 16.68 23.70 -12.30
C SER A 13 17.57 22.57 -12.83
N SER A 14 18.83 22.88 -13.15
CA SER A 14 19.81 21.94 -13.69
C SER A 14 20.34 20.91 -12.68
N LYS A 15 20.11 21.14 -11.39
CA LYS A 15 20.62 20.30 -10.29
C LYS A 15 19.75 19.08 -10.04
N ASP A 16 20.34 17.99 -9.55
CA ASP A 16 19.61 16.75 -9.25
C ASP A 16 18.97 16.81 -7.84
N LEU A 17 17.97 17.69 -7.70
CA LEU A 17 17.24 17.94 -6.46
C LEU A 17 15.73 17.70 -6.65
N PRO A 18 15.01 17.28 -5.59
CA PRO A 18 13.55 17.25 -5.58
C PRO A 18 12.92 18.60 -5.93
N VAL A 19 11.79 18.57 -6.63
CA VAL A 19 11.08 19.79 -7.10
C VAL A 19 10.77 20.75 -5.95
N ARG A 20 10.27 20.23 -4.82
CA ARG A 20 9.99 21.06 -3.62
C ARG A 20 11.22 21.79 -3.10
N LEU A 21 12.36 21.11 -3.00
CA LEU A 21 13.62 21.75 -2.57
C LEU A 21 14.12 22.78 -3.58
N LYS A 22 13.88 22.57 -4.89
CA LYS A 22 14.17 23.58 -5.91
C LYS A 22 13.30 24.82 -5.73
N GLU A 23 12.00 24.63 -5.47
CA GLU A 23 11.05 25.72 -5.22
C GLU A 23 11.40 26.49 -3.94
N ASP A 24 11.74 25.80 -2.86
CA ASP A 24 12.17 26.39 -1.58
C ASP A 24 13.49 27.16 -1.73
N LEU A 25 14.44 26.67 -2.53
CA LEU A 25 15.66 27.40 -2.85
C LEU A 25 15.36 28.67 -3.65
N ILE A 26 14.41 28.59 -4.60
CA ILE A 26 14.01 29.76 -5.39
C ILE A 26 13.31 30.80 -4.50
N SER A 27 12.42 30.40 -3.60
CA SER A 27 11.72 31.31 -2.68
C SER A 27 12.70 31.97 -1.71
N THR A 28 13.61 31.20 -1.10
CA THR A 28 14.63 31.75 -0.20
C THR A 28 15.59 32.71 -0.90
N PHE A 29 15.97 32.45 -2.16
CA PHE A 29 16.75 33.40 -2.97
C PHE A 29 15.97 34.65 -3.39
N GLN A 30 14.63 34.59 -3.45
CA GLN A 30 13.78 35.77 -3.69
C GLN A 30 13.68 36.65 -2.44
N GLU A 31 13.62 36.05 -1.25
CA GLU A 31 13.60 36.78 0.02
C GLU A 31 14.95 37.44 0.32
N LEU A 32 16.04 36.77 -0.04
CA LEU A 32 17.40 37.28 0.09
C LEU A 32 17.75 38.16 -1.12
N ASP A 33 17.22 39.38 -1.17
CA ASP A 33 17.38 40.40 -2.23
C ASP A 33 18.84 40.74 -2.67
N LYS A 34 19.88 40.12 -2.08
CA LYS A 34 21.33 40.37 -2.33
C LYS A 34 22.19 39.12 -2.48
N VAL A 35 21.73 38.05 -3.15
CA VAL A 35 22.62 36.91 -3.46
C VAL A 35 23.35 37.14 -4.78
N THR A 36 24.69 37.09 -4.76
CA THR A 36 25.50 37.09 -6.00
C THR A 36 25.41 35.73 -6.70
N LYS A 37 25.55 35.68 -8.04
CA LYS A 37 25.47 34.43 -8.82
C LYS A 37 26.42 33.33 -8.30
N THR A 38 27.61 33.72 -7.85
CA THR A 38 28.62 32.82 -7.28
C THR A 38 28.21 32.26 -5.91
N GLN A 39 27.59 33.08 -5.06
CA GLN A 39 27.05 32.64 -3.77
C GLN A 39 25.85 31.72 -3.95
N ALA A 40 24.93 32.04 -4.88
CA ALA A 40 23.79 31.19 -5.19
C ALA A 40 24.24 29.82 -5.71
N GLN A 41 25.26 29.79 -6.56
CA GLN A 41 25.84 28.55 -7.06
C GLN A 41 26.49 27.74 -5.93
N ALA A 42 27.29 28.36 -5.06
CA ALA A 42 27.92 27.68 -3.94
C ALA A 42 26.89 27.09 -2.96
N ILE A 43 25.79 27.82 -2.69
CA ILE A 43 24.70 27.33 -1.85
C ILE A 43 24.00 26.15 -2.50
N ALA A 44 23.67 26.24 -3.80
CA ALA A 44 23.04 25.14 -4.53
C ALA A 44 23.94 23.89 -4.59
N ASP A 45 25.25 24.08 -4.78
CA ASP A 45 26.24 23.01 -4.78
C ASP A 45 26.34 22.33 -3.40
N GLU A 46 26.37 23.11 -2.31
CA GLU A 46 26.39 22.55 -0.95
C GLU A 46 25.08 21.83 -0.60
N VAL A 47 23.93 22.36 -1.01
CA VAL A 47 22.63 21.70 -0.79
C VAL A 47 22.55 20.37 -1.54
N GLU A 48 23.04 20.33 -2.78
CA GLU A 48 23.16 19.08 -3.55
C GLU A 48 24.11 18.09 -2.85
N LEU A 49 25.24 18.57 -2.32
CA LEU A 49 26.19 17.74 -1.59
C LEU A 49 25.57 17.15 -0.32
N VAL A 50 24.88 17.97 0.47
CA VAL A 50 24.16 17.53 1.68
C VAL A 50 23.05 16.55 1.32
N TYR A 51 22.30 16.80 0.25
CA TYR A 51 21.28 15.87 -0.25
C TYR A 51 21.89 14.52 -0.62
N LEU A 52 22.96 14.50 -1.42
CA LEU A 52 23.64 13.25 -1.80
C LEU A 52 24.21 12.49 -0.61
N ARG A 53 24.75 13.19 0.40
CA ARG A 53 25.27 12.57 1.64
C ARG A 53 24.17 12.05 2.58
N SER A 54 22.96 12.61 2.51
CA SER A 54 21.82 12.21 3.36
C SER A 54 21.00 11.06 2.80
N ARG A 55 21.31 10.59 1.58
CA ARG A 55 20.67 9.40 1.01
C ARG A 55 21.02 8.16 1.85
N VAL A 56 20.06 7.25 1.96
CA VAL A 56 20.26 5.97 2.63
C VAL A 56 21.35 5.16 1.90
N GLU A 57 22.24 4.53 2.66
CA GLU A 57 23.23 3.64 2.11
C GLU A 57 22.55 2.38 1.51
N PRO A 58 22.99 1.91 0.34
CA PRO A 58 22.42 0.71 -0.25
C PRO A 58 22.68 -0.50 0.67
N LEU A 59 21.76 -1.46 0.65
CA LEU A 59 21.79 -2.69 1.46
C LEU A 59 21.49 -2.50 2.96
N GLU A 60 21.13 -1.30 3.39
CA GLU A 60 20.65 -1.05 4.76
C GLU A 60 19.38 -1.85 5.05
N PRO A 61 19.26 -2.55 6.19
CA PRO A 61 18.09 -3.35 6.55
C PRO A 61 16.91 -2.47 7.00
N VAL A 62 16.39 -1.63 6.10
CA VAL A 62 15.31 -0.67 6.36
C VAL A 62 14.04 -1.32 6.90
N GLY A 63 13.73 -2.56 6.49
CA GLY A 63 12.59 -3.31 7.01
C GLY A 63 12.72 -3.63 8.51
N THR A 64 13.92 -4.02 8.96
CA THR A 64 14.17 -4.31 10.38
C THR A 64 14.16 -3.04 11.21
N VAL A 65 14.83 -1.98 10.73
CA VAL A 65 14.86 -0.68 11.42
C VAL A 65 13.45 -0.11 11.53
N SER A 66 12.66 -0.13 10.45
CA SER A 66 11.29 0.39 10.47
C SER A 66 10.39 -0.40 11.43
N ALA A 67 10.51 -1.73 11.45
CA ALA A 67 9.74 -2.55 12.39
C ALA A 67 10.11 -2.26 13.85
N GLN A 68 11.39 -2.02 14.15
CA GLN A 68 11.85 -1.63 15.47
C GLN A 68 11.36 -0.23 15.85
N SER A 69 11.51 0.75 14.97
CA SER A 69 11.09 2.14 15.23
C SER A 69 9.59 2.31 15.44
N ILE A 70 8.76 1.50 14.77
CA ILE A 70 7.31 1.50 14.99
C ILE A 70 6.94 0.71 16.26
N GLY A 71 7.67 -0.37 16.55
CA GLY A 71 7.39 -1.25 17.69
C GLY A 71 7.90 -0.74 19.04
N GLU A 72 9.01 0.00 19.06
CA GLU A 72 9.64 0.53 20.28
C GLU A 72 8.68 1.44 21.08
N PRO A 73 7.99 2.42 20.45
CA PRO A 73 7.01 3.24 21.15
C PRO A 73 5.84 2.42 21.71
N GLY A 74 5.50 1.28 21.08
CA GLY A 74 4.44 0.40 21.56
C GLY A 74 4.65 -0.10 23.00
N THR A 75 5.90 -0.20 23.47
CA THR A 75 6.19 -0.56 24.87
C THR A 75 6.06 0.62 25.85
N GLN A 76 6.16 1.84 25.32
CA GLN A 76 6.08 3.10 26.06
C GLN A 76 4.65 3.68 26.03
N MET A 77 3.80 3.21 25.13
CA MET A 77 2.37 3.52 25.08
C MET A 77 1.65 2.94 26.30
N THR A 78 1.68 3.68 27.40
CA THR A 78 0.82 3.45 28.56
C THR A 78 -0.55 4.10 28.35
N MET A 79 -1.59 3.58 29.02
CA MET A 79 -2.95 4.12 29.00
C MET A 79 -2.97 5.64 29.28
N ASN A 80 -3.08 6.44 28.23
CA ASN A 80 -3.60 7.79 28.33
C ASN A 80 -5.07 7.76 27.89
N THR A 81 -5.96 7.34 28.79
CA THR A 81 -7.36 7.77 28.72
C THR A 81 -7.38 9.25 29.05
N PHE A 82 -7.07 10.09 28.08
CA PHE A 82 -7.43 11.49 28.17
C PHE A 82 -8.96 11.52 28.17
N HIS A 83 -9.53 11.83 29.34
CA HIS A 83 -10.82 12.50 29.36
C HIS A 83 -10.58 13.89 28.80
N TYR A 84 -10.60 14.02 27.48
CA TYR A 84 -10.66 15.34 26.87
C TYR A 84 -11.91 16.02 27.41
N ALA A 85 -11.73 17.20 27.99
CA ALA A 85 -12.82 17.95 28.60
C ALA A 85 -13.69 18.54 27.48
N GLY A 86 -14.73 17.81 27.08
CA GLY A 86 -15.70 18.23 26.07
C GLY A 86 -16.94 17.34 26.06
N VAL A 87 -18.12 17.93 25.89
CA VAL A 87 -19.42 17.23 25.96
C VAL A 87 -19.73 16.42 24.67
N ALA A 88 -18.81 16.40 23.71
CA ALA A 88 -19.09 16.06 22.32
C ALA A 88 -18.03 15.17 21.64
N GLU A 89 -17.11 14.57 22.38
CA GLU A 89 -16.15 13.63 21.78
C GLU A 89 -16.74 12.23 21.69
N ILE A 90 -16.60 11.65 20.49
CA ILE A 90 -16.96 10.26 20.22
C ILE A 90 -15.84 9.39 20.79
N ASP A 91 -16.21 8.31 21.48
CA ASP A 91 -15.24 7.36 22.02
C ASP A 91 -14.51 6.65 20.88
N VAL A 92 -13.32 7.14 20.54
CA VAL A 92 -12.43 6.49 19.56
C VAL A 92 -11.41 5.64 20.30
N THR A 93 -11.17 4.42 19.82
CA THR A 93 -10.04 3.61 20.26
C THR A 93 -8.75 4.32 19.88
N GLN A 94 -8.01 4.78 20.88
CA GLN A 94 -6.71 5.45 20.70
C GLN A 94 -5.55 4.58 21.19
N GLY A 95 -4.34 4.95 20.78
CA GLY A 95 -3.08 4.34 21.22
C GLY A 95 -2.80 2.97 20.63
N LEU A 96 -2.11 2.12 21.40
CA LEU A 96 -1.62 0.82 20.93
C LEU A 96 -2.72 -0.12 20.39
N PRO A 97 -3.91 -0.24 21.01
CA PRO A 97 -4.96 -1.10 20.47
C PRO A 97 -5.37 -0.71 19.04
N ARG A 98 -5.36 0.60 18.73
CA ARG A 98 -5.67 1.09 17.39
C ARG A 98 -4.57 0.73 16.41
N LEU A 99 -3.31 0.94 16.79
CA LEU A 99 -2.15 0.57 15.97
C LEU A 99 -2.17 -0.93 15.60
N ILE A 100 -2.51 -1.80 16.55
CA ILE A 100 -2.67 -3.25 16.31
C ILE A 100 -3.78 -3.51 15.29
N GLU A 101 -4.94 -2.84 15.40
CA GLU A 101 -6.04 -3.03 14.46
C GLU A 101 -5.68 -2.63 13.02
N LEU A 102 -4.89 -1.57 12.85
CA LEU A 102 -4.38 -1.12 11.55
C LEU A 102 -3.42 -2.15 10.97
N VAL A 103 -2.40 -2.56 11.73
CA VAL A 103 -1.37 -3.51 11.33
C VAL A 103 -1.93 -4.91 11.01
N ASP A 104 -2.93 -5.34 11.76
CA ASP A 104 -3.65 -6.60 11.50
C ASP A 104 -4.68 -6.48 10.37
N ALA A 105 -4.81 -5.31 9.75
CA ALA A 105 -5.77 -5.01 8.68
C ALA A 105 -7.18 -5.52 9.03
N ARG A 106 -7.67 -5.20 10.23
CA ARG A 106 -8.95 -5.74 10.72
C ARG A 106 -10.12 -5.22 9.87
N ARG A 107 -10.97 -6.13 9.37
CA ARG A 107 -12.14 -5.76 8.54
C ARG A 107 -13.12 -4.83 9.22
N ASN A 108 -13.41 -5.10 10.49
CA ASN A 108 -14.32 -4.31 11.30
C ASN A 108 -13.52 -3.73 12.48
N PRO A 109 -13.18 -2.44 12.47
CA PRO A 109 -12.57 -1.79 13.63
C PRO A 109 -13.55 -1.75 14.80
N LYS A 110 -13.05 -1.64 16.05
CA LYS A 110 -13.93 -1.64 17.23
C LYS A 110 -14.80 -0.39 17.35
N THR A 111 -14.22 0.77 17.01
CA THR A 111 -14.91 2.07 17.06
C THR A 111 -14.75 2.75 15.70
N PRO A 112 -15.56 2.34 14.70
CA PRO A 112 -15.55 3.00 13.40
C PRO A 112 -16.03 4.44 13.55
N THR A 113 -15.34 5.37 12.92
CA THR A 113 -15.72 6.78 12.87
C THR A 113 -15.53 7.35 11.48
N MET A 114 -16.30 8.39 11.16
CA MET A 114 -16.13 9.18 9.96
C MET A 114 -16.09 10.67 10.29
N THR A 115 -15.31 11.40 9.50
CA THR A 115 -15.30 12.86 9.49
C THR A 115 -15.86 13.30 8.16
N ILE A 116 -17.08 13.85 8.20
CA ILE A 116 -17.85 14.22 7.02
C ILE A 116 -17.84 15.73 6.90
N TYR A 117 -17.30 16.20 5.79
CA TYR A 117 -17.32 17.61 5.43
C TYR A 117 -18.57 17.92 4.62
N LEU A 118 -19.05 19.15 4.69
CA LEU A 118 -20.24 19.61 3.98
C LEU A 118 -19.85 20.54 2.83
N GLU A 119 -20.64 20.55 1.76
CA GLU A 119 -20.38 21.40 0.58
C GLU A 119 -21.07 22.77 0.70
N GLY A 120 -20.34 23.84 0.33
CA GLY A 120 -20.89 25.17 0.07
C GLY A 120 -21.78 25.72 1.19
N GLU A 121 -23.07 25.91 0.86
CA GLU A 121 -24.06 26.49 1.79
C GLU A 121 -24.35 25.60 3.01
N TYR A 122 -24.16 24.28 2.91
CA TYR A 122 -24.37 23.35 4.03
C TYR A 122 -23.31 23.48 5.12
N ALA A 123 -22.10 23.94 4.76
CA ALA A 123 -21.00 24.13 5.70
C ALA A 123 -21.16 25.37 6.59
N HIS A 124 -21.98 26.35 6.19
CA HIS A 124 -22.14 27.62 6.89
C HIS A 124 -23.51 27.78 7.56
N ASP A 125 -24.52 27.02 7.10
CA ASP A 125 -25.88 27.06 7.63
C ASP A 125 -26.16 25.88 8.57
N GLN A 126 -26.45 26.20 9.83
CA GLN A 126 -26.74 25.22 10.87
C GLN A 126 -28.00 24.40 10.58
N GLU A 127 -29.06 25.00 10.01
CA GLU A 127 -30.33 24.30 9.78
C GLU A 127 -30.19 23.24 8.68
N LYS A 128 -29.43 23.56 7.63
CA LYS A 128 -29.11 22.64 6.53
C LYS A 128 -28.13 21.54 6.97
N ALA A 129 -27.17 21.86 7.83
CA ALA A 129 -26.30 20.82 8.40
C ALA A 129 -27.12 19.80 9.21
N TYR A 130 -28.12 20.25 9.98
CA TYR A 130 -29.01 19.34 10.71
C TYR A 130 -29.87 18.46 9.79
N SER A 131 -30.26 18.93 8.61
CA SER A 131 -30.99 18.05 7.67
C SER A 131 -30.14 16.88 7.21
N VAL A 132 -28.85 17.10 6.92
CA VAL A 132 -27.90 16.04 6.55
C VAL A 132 -27.68 15.08 7.73
N VAL A 133 -27.57 15.61 8.96
CA VAL A 133 -27.48 14.78 10.18
C VAL A 133 -28.66 13.81 10.30
N TRP A 134 -29.89 14.27 10.06
CA TRP A 134 -31.08 13.42 10.17
C TRP A 134 -31.23 12.40 9.04
N GLU A 135 -30.54 12.59 7.93
CA GLU A 135 -30.46 11.59 6.85
C GLU A 135 -29.41 10.52 7.13
N ILE A 136 -28.35 10.87 7.86
CA ILE A 136 -27.26 9.95 8.20
C ILE A 136 -27.59 9.14 9.48
N GLU A 137 -28.02 9.82 10.55
CA GLU A 137 -28.21 9.24 11.88
C GLU A 137 -29.29 8.14 11.88
N ALA A 138 -28.92 6.93 12.29
CA ALA A 138 -29.88 5.85 12.45
C ALA A 138 -30.97 6.22 13.47
N SER A 139 -32.21 5.97 13.07
CA SER A 139 -33.38 6.14 13.92
C SER A 139 -33.97 4.78 14.30
N PRO A 140 -33.39 4.08 15.29
CA PRO A 140 -34.00 2.87 15.81
C PRO A 140 -35.28 3.20 16.57
N LEU A 141 -36.18 2.22 16.70
CA LEU A 141 -37.46 2.41 17.39
C LEU A 141 -37.29 2.93 18.83
N ILE A 142 -36.20 2.55 19.49
CA ILE A 142 -35.86 2.95 20.87
C ILE A 142 -35.69 4.47 20.98
N ALA A 143 -35.14 5.12 19.97
CA ALA A 143 -34.98 6.58 19.94
C ALA A 143 -36.32 7.30 19.64
N LEU A 144 -37.24 6.61 18.97
CA LEU A 144 -38.51 7.18 18.51
C LEU A 144 -39.65 7.00 19.53
N GLY A 145 -39.60 5.99 20.40
CA GLY A 145 -40.69 5.72 21.34
C GLY A 145 -40.41 4.62 22.35
N THR A 146 -41.32 4.50 23.32
CA THR A 146 -41.28 3.44 24.33
C THR A 146 -42.10 2.24 23.88
N ILE A 147 -41.52 1.05 24.07
CA ILE A 147 -42.18 -0.22 23.76
C ILE A 147 -42.70 -0.80 25.07
N SER A 148 -44.02 -0.95 25.19
CA SER A 148 -44.66 -1.66 26.28
C SER A 148 -45.30 -2.94 25.76
N THR A 149 -45.02 -4.06 26.43
CA THR A 149 -45.62 -5.36 26.11
C THR A 149 -46.80 -5.61 27.05
N ASN A 150 -48.00 -5.84 26.52
CA ASN A 150 -49.14 -6.26 27.31
C ASN A 150 -49.27 -7.79 27.24
N LEU A 151 -48.97 -8.45 28.36
CA LEU A 151 -48.97 -9.92 28.48
C LEU A 151 -50.38 -10.52 28.55
N VAL A 152 -51.38 -9.74 28.99
CA VAL A 152 -52.77 -10.20 29.14
C VAL A 152 -53.47 -10.27 27.79
N GLU A 153 -53.19 -9.24 27.00
CA GLU A 153 -53.87 -8.94 25.75
C GLU A 153 -53.05 -9.44 24.55
N MET A 154 -51.80 -9.87 24.77
CA MET A 154 -50.87 -10.38 23.74
C MET A 154 -50.64 -9.38 22.60
N HIS A 155 -50.64 -8.08 22.90
CA HIS A 155 -50.27 -7.04 21.95
C HIS A 155 -49.10 -6.19 22.46
N LEU A 156 -48.38 -5.64 21.49
CA LEU A 156 -47.21 -4.80 21.67
C LEU A 156 -47.63 -3.36 21.41
N GLN A 157 -47.54 -2.51 22.42
CA GLN A 157 -47.90 -1.11 22.32
C GLN A 157 -46.64 -0.26 22.22
N ILE A 158 -46.49 0.44 21.11
CA ILE A 158 -45.40 1.37 20.84
C ILE A 158 -45.98 2.78 21.01
N GLN A 159 -45.43 3.54 21.94
CA GLN A 159 -45.79 4.93 22.14
C GLN A 159 -44.70 5.83 21.56
N LEU A 160 -44.97 6.40 20.40
CA LEU A 160 -44.04 7.29 19.71
C LEU A 160 -44.05 8.67 20.37
N ASN A 161 -42.87 9.27 20.53
CA ASN A 161 -42.73 10.60 21.09
C ASN A 161 -42.90 11.67 19.99
N LYS A 162 -43.78 12.64 20.23
CA LYS A 162 -44.13 13.67 19.26
C LYS A 162 -42.96 14.60 18.95
N ASN A 163 -42.11 14.89 19.94
CA ASN A 163 -41.01 15.83 19.78
C ASN A 163 -39.90 15.26 18.88
N THR A 164 -39.57 13.98 19.04
CA THR A 164 -38.55 13.29 18.23
C THR A 164 -39.03 13.01 16.81
N LEU A 165 -40.34 12.80 16.61
CA LEU A 165 -40.94 12.67 15.28
C LEU A 165 -40.89 13.98 14.47
N ILE A 166 -41.16 15.12 15.12
CA ILE A 166 -41.14 16.43 14.47
C ILE A 166 -39.71 16.82 14.11
N SER A 167 -38.75 16.64 15.02
CA SER A 167 -37.34 16.98 14.75
C SER A 167 -36.74 16.14 13.64
N ARG A 168 -37.15 14.87 13.49
CA ARG A 168 -36.65 13.98 12.42
C ARG A 168 -37.45 14.04 11.12
N GLY A 169 -38.49 14.88 11.07
CA GLY A 169 -39.35 15.05 9.90
C GLY A 169 -40.16 13.80 9.53
N MET A 170 -40.45 12.91 10.49
CA MET A 170 -41.18 11.66 10.23
C MET A 170 -42.66 11.78 10.61
N LYS A 171 -43.53 11.32 9.70
CA LYS A 171 -44.96 11.15 10.01
C LYS A 171 -45.18 9.77 10.65
N PRO A 172 -46.04 9.65 11.68
CA PRO A 172 -46.36 8.36 12.28
C PRO A 172 -46.93 7.34 11.26
N ASP A 173 -47.47 7.84 10.15
CA ASP A 173 -48.03 7.09 9.02
C ASP A 173 -46.95 6.30 8.26
N GLN A 174 -45.78 6.91 8.05
CA GLN A 174 -44.65 6.24 7.38
C GLN A 174 -44.03 5.16 8.28
N VAL A 175 -43.97 5.42 9.59
CA VAL A 175 -43.50 4.45 10.58
C VAL A 175 -44.44 3.25 10.64
N ALA A 176 -45.76 3.46 10.59
CA ALA A 176 -46.73 2.37 10.58
C ALA A 176 -46.64 1.51 9.31
N ALA A 177 -46.53 2.13 8.12
CA ALA A 177 -46.38 1.41 6.86
C ALA A 177 -45.09 0.55 6.83
N LEU A 178 -43.98 1.08 7.33
CA LEU A 178 -42.70 0.34 7.42
C LEU A 178 -42.77 -0.86 8.38
N ILE A 179 -43.60 -0.80 9.42
CA ILE A 179 -43.81 -1.93 10.34
C ILE A 179 -44.70 -2.99 9.67
N GLU A 180 -45.74 -2.57 8.96
CA GLU A 180 -46.61 -3.48 8.17
C GLU A 180 -45.80 -4.25 7.12
N ASP A 181 -45.02 -3.55 6.30
CA ASP A 181 -44.24 -4.17 5.21
C ASP A 181 -43.16 -5.14 5.72
N LYS A 182 -42.52 -4.84 6.85
CA LYS A 182 -41.40 -5.65 7.36
C LYS A 182 -41.82 -6.82 8.25
N LEU A 183 -43.00 -6.77 8.88
CA LEU A 183 -43.37 -7.73 9.92
C LEU A 183 -44.65 -8.54 9.66
N ASP A 184 -45.42 -8.29 8.59
CA ASP A 184 -46.65 -9.04 8.25
C ASP A 184 -47.62 -9.17 9.44
N VAL A 185 -47.84 -8.06 10.15
CA VAL A 185 -48.63 -8.01 11.39
C VAL A 185 -49.79 -7.04 11.28
N ASN A 186 -50.91 -7.37 11.92
CA ASN A 186 -52.06 -6.48 12.02
C ASN A 186 -51.73 -5.30 12.95
N LEU A 187 -51.67 -4.09 12.40
CA LEU A 187 -51.50 -2.85 13.14
C LEU A 187 -52.85 -2.17 13.39
N THR A 188 -53.10 -1.80 14.64
CA THR A 188 -54.20 -0.91 15.00
C THR A 188 -53.63 0.41 15.49
N ARG A 189 -53.88 1.49 14.75
CA ARG A 189 -53.38 2.82 15.10
C ARG A 189 -54.36 3.59 15.98
N LYS A 190 -53.84 4.18 17.06
CA LYS A 190 -54.52 5.24 17.84
C LYS A 190 -53.59 6.46 17.97
N GLY A 191 -53.60 7.31 16.94
CA GLY A 191 -52.81 8.55 16.90
C GLY A 191 -51.29 8.29 16.92
N HIS A 192 -50.66 8.50 18.08
CA HIS A 192 -49.22 8.30 18.33
C HIS A 192 -48.91 6.95 19.01
N LYS A 193 -49.95 6.14 19.28
CA LYS A 193 -49.84 4.78 19.78
C LYS A 193 -50.06 3.82 18.63
N ILE A 194 -49.09 2.96 18.39
CA ILE A 194 -49.18 1.85 17.44
C ILE A 194 -49.36 0.58 18.28
N ILE A 195 -50.44 -0.16 18.03
CA ILE A 195 -50.70 -1.45 18.67
C ILE A 195 -50.42 -2.52 17.61
N VAL A 196 -49.43 -3.36 17.87
CA VAL A 196 -49.03 -4.49 17.03
C VAL A 196 -49.57 -5.76 17.66
N ALA A 197 -50.45 -6.48 16.97
CA ALA A 197 -51.02 -7.74 17.45
C ALA A 197 -50.50 -8.90 16.58
N PRO A 198 -49.58 -9.76 17.10
CA PRO A 198 -49.07 -10.90 16.35
C PRO A 198 -50.18 -11.87 15.92
N THR A 199 -50.03 -12.45 14.73
CA THR A 199 -50.97 -13.39 14.09
C THR A 199 -51.05 -14.74 14.80
N THR A 200 -50.00 -15.14 15.53
CA THR A 200 -49.95 -16.37 16.34
C THR A 200 -49.60 -16.07 17.79
N SER A 201 -50.38 -16.65 18.71
CA SER A 201 -50.46 -16.30 20.13
C SER A 201 -49.38 -16.94 21.02
N THR A 202 -48.15 -17.07 20.52
CA THR A 202 -47.05 -17.70 21.27
C THR A 202 -46.18 -16.63 21.95
N PHE A 203 -45.99 -16.73 23.27
CA PHE A 203 -45.16 -15.80 24.05
C PHE A 203 -43.72 -15.63 23.50
N ARG A 204 -43.15 -16.71 22.95
CA ARG A 204 -41.81 -16.71 22.35
C ARG A 204 -41.73 -15.85 21.09
N GLU A 205 -42.75 -15.90 20.24
CA GLU A 205 -42.83 -15.12 19.00
C GLU A 205 -42.99 -13.64 19.33
N LEU A 206 -43.77 -13.32 20.37
CA LEU A 206 -43.92 -11.94 20.84
C LEU A 206 -42.59 -11.38 21.37
N LEU A 207 -41.81 -12.15 22.11
CA LEU A 207 -40.46 -11.76 22.54
C LEU A 207 -39.48 -11.59 21.37
N GLN A 208 -39.52 -12.50 20.39
CA GLN A 208 -38.73 -12.36 19.17
C GLN A 208 -39.14 -11.10 18.40
N LEU A 209 -40.44 -10.81 18.32
CA LEU A 209 -40.98 -9.62 17.66
C LEU A 209 -40.59 -8.32 18.38
N VAL A 210 -40.52 -8.32 19.72
CA VAL A 210 -39.92 -7.21 20.49
C VAL A 210 -38.45 -7.03 20.12
N SER A 211 -37.66 -8.12 20.01
CA SER A 211 -36.24 -8.02 19.67
C SER A 211 -36.01 -7.51 18.24
N THR A 212 -36.80 -7.95 17.26
CA THR A 212 -36.72 -7.45 15.88
C THR A 212 -37.17 -6.01 15.78
N LEU A 213 -38.26 -5.61 16.44
CA LEU A 213 -38.73 -4.22 16.46
C LEU A 213 -37.72 -3.27 17.12
N ARG A 214 -36.98 -3.73 18.14
CA ARG A 214 -35.93 -2.91 18.79
C ARG A 214 -34.77 -2.61 17.85
N ASN A 215 -34.40 -3.57 17.01
CA ASN A 215 -33.28 -3.44 16.08
C ASN A 215 -33.69 -2.84 14.72
N LEU A 216 -34.99 -2.63 14.50
CA LEU A 216 -35.50 -2.10 13.24
C LEU A 216 -35.23 -0.59 13.17
N VAL A 217 -34.50 -0.19 12.13
CA VAL A 217 -34.20 1.20 11.82
C VAL A 217 -35.22 1.71 10.78
N PHE A 218 -35.78 2.89 11.05
CA PHE A 218 -36.86 3.48 10.24
C PHE A 218 -36.37 4.50 9.22
N LYS A 219 -35.29 5.22 9.55
CA LYS A 219 -34.65 6.25 8.74
C LYS A 219 -33.18 6.35 9.15
N GLY A 220 -32.31 6.72 8.22
CA GLY A 220 -30.88 6.78 8.45
C GLY A 220 -30.14 5.53 7.99
N ILE A 221 -28.81 5.57 8.07
CA ILE A 221 -27.96 4.45 7.72
C ILE A 221 -27.79 3.56 8.95
N GLU A 222 -28.18 2.28 8.87
CA GLU A 222 -28.16 1.34 10.02
C GLU A 222 -26.80 1.20 10.70
N SER A 223 -25.71 1.46 9.97
CA SER A 223 -24.33 1.34 10.47
C SER A 223 -23.83 2.56 11.22
N ILE A 224 -24.61 3.65 11.31
CA ILE A 224 -24.23 4.91 11.96
C ILE A 224 -25.17 5.19 13.12
N ASP A 225 -24.68 4.99 14.34
CA ASP A 225 -25.48 5.06 15.56
C ASP A 225 -25.73 6.51 16.00
N ARG A 226 -24.71 7.37 15.87
CA ARG A 226 -24.77 8.76 16.33
C ARG A 226 -23.95 9.68 15.44
N VAL A 227 -24.45 10.91 15.25
CA VAL A 227 -23.75 11.96 14.52
C VAL A 227 -23.66 13.21 15.40
N VAL A 228 -22.47 13.80 15.47
CA VAL A 228 -22.18 15.00 16.25
C VAL A 228 -21.73 16.11 15.30
N LEU A 229 -22.41 17.25 15.35
CA LEU A 229 -22.07 18.45 14.61
C LEU A 229 -21.06 19.29 15.42
N ARG A 230 -19.92 19.62 14.83
CA ARG A 230 -18.92 20.53 15.40
C ARG A 230 -18.66 21.67 14.43
N LYS A 231 -18.46 22.87 14.96
CA LYS A 231 -17.94 24.00 14.18
C LYS A 231 -16.42 24.05 14.35
N GLU A 232 -15.67 23.85 13.30
CA GLU A 232 -14.21 23.96 13.29
C GLU A 232 -13.78 25.23 12.56
N ALA A 233 -12.89 26.00 13.17
CA ALA A 233 -12.27 27.15 12.51
C ALA A 233 -11.01 26.67 11.81
N ILE A 234 -11.03 26.67 10.47
CA ILE A 234 -9.87 26.40 9.63
C ILE A 234 -9.37 27.78 9.18
N ASP A 235 -8.19 28.19 9.66
CA ASP A 235 -7.43 29.40 9.29
C ASP A 235 -8.23 30.69 9.00
N ASP A 236 -8.37 31.58 10.00
CA ASP A 236 -8.84 32.99 9.93
C ASP A 236 -10.21 33.30 9.25
N ASP A 237 -10.92 32.32 8.68
CA ASP A 237 -12.27 32.46 8.11
C ASP A 237 -13.40 31.98 9.05
N GLU A 238 -14.65 32.32 8.69
CA GLU A 238 -15.86 31.86 9.40
C GLU A 238 -15.88 30.32 9.49
N GLY A 239 -15.77 29.77 10.69
CA GLY A 239 -15.63 28.31 10.86
C GLY A 239 -16.70 27.47 10.16
N GLU A 240 -16.30 26.32 9.64
CA GLU A 240 -17.14 25.38 8.90
C GLU A 240 -17.78 24.36 9.85
N TYR A 241 -19.00 23.91 9.53
CA TYR A 241 -19.65 22.80 10.20
C TYR A 241 -19.15 21.45 9.67
N VAL A 242 -18.55 20.66 10.55
CA VAL A 242 -18.04 19.30 10.30
C VAL A 242 -18.86 18.30 11.11
N LEU A 243 -19.20 17.18 10.50
CA LEU A 243 -19.93 16.10 11.14
C LEU A 243 -18.98 14.97 11.53
N TYR A 244 -19.04 14.55 12.79
CA TYR A 244 -18.36 13.35 13.25
C TYR A 244 -19.38 12.25 13.52
N THR A 245 -19.12 11.05 12.99
CA THR A 245 -20.03 9.91 13.15
C THR A 245 -19.43 8.84 14.03
N GLU A 246 -20.28 8.20 14.83
CA GLU A 246 -20.04 6.92 15.48
C GLU A 246 -20.67 5.85 14.59
N GLY A 247 -19.82 5.01 13.99
CA GLY A 247 -20.21 4.17 12.86
C GLY A 247 -19.58 4.61 11.54
N SER A 248 -19.45 3.67 10.62
CA SER A 248 -18.94 3.91 9.27
C SER A 248 -19.86 3.28 8.21
N ALA A 249 -20.10 4.03 7.14
CA ALA A 249 -20.78 3.57 5.94
C ALA A 249 -20.39 4.46 4.75
N PHE A 250 -19.09 4.46 4.42
CA PHE A 250 -18.49 5.43 3.52
C PHE A 250 -19.18 5.52 2.15
N GLU A 251 -19.48 4.38 1.52
CA GLU A 251 -20.13 4.34 0.20
C GLU A 251 -21.53 5.00 0.19
N LYS A 252 -22.29 4.85 1.28
CA LYS A 252 -23.65 5.39 1.37
C LYS A 252 -23.62 6.88 1.69
N VAL A 253 -22.71 7.30 2.57
CA VAL A 253 -22.56 8.69 3.00
C VAL A 253 -22.16 9.59 1.82
N LEU A 254 -21.26 9.14 0.95
CA LEU A 254 -20.83 9.92 -0.22
C LEU A 254 -21.94 10.20 -1.25
N LYS A 255 -23.06 9.46 -1.19
CA LYS A 255 -24.20 9.64 -2.11
C LYS A 255 -25.23 10.65 -1.60
N ILE A 256 -25.08 11.15 -0.37
CA ILE A 256 -26.04 12.07 0.26
C ILE A 256 -25.79 13.48 -0.24
N GLU A 257 -26.87 14.21 -0.53
CA GLU A 257 -26.78 15.61 -0.98
C GLU A 257 -26.26 16.51 0.14
N GLY A 258 -25.27 17.35 -0.18
CA GLY A 258 -24.63 18.27 0.76
C GLY A 258 -23.39 17.72 1.46
N VAL A 259 -23.04 16.46 1.26
CA VAL A 259 -21.76 15.88 1.73
C VAL A 259 -20.65 16.13 0.72
N ASP A 260 -19.51 16.64 1.19
CA ASP A 260 -18.30 16.87 0.39
C ASP A 260 -17.56 15.57 0.17
N SER A 261 -17.63 15.07 -1.06
CA SER A 261 -17.00 13.82 -1.47
C SER A 261 -15.48 13.88 -1.56
N THR A 262 -14.88 15.08 -1.61
CA THR A 262 -13.44 15.26 -1.81
C THR A 262 -12.65 15.27 -0.50
N ARG A 263 -13.28 15.75 0.59
CA ARG A 263 -12.64 15.90 1.91
C ARG A 263 -13.10 14.87 2.94
N THR A 264 -14.25 14.23 2.75
CA THR A 264 -14.81 13.27 3.72
C THR A 264 -13.91 12.04 3.87
N THR A 265 -13.60 11.67 5.10
CA THR A 265 -12.72 10.54 5.44
C THR A 265 -13.35 9.60 6.47
N THR A 266 -12.81 8.39 6.56
CA THR A 266 -13.19 7.40 7.58
C THR A 266 -11.95 6.71 8.13
N ASN A 267 -12.05 6.23 9.36
CA ASN A 267 -11.02 5.43 9.98
C ASN A 267 -11.11 3.93 9.55
N ASN A 268 -12.15 3.53 8.80
CA ASN A 268 -12.28 2.16 8.30
C ASN A 268 -11.58 1.99 6.94
N ILE A 269 -10.37 1.42 6.98
CA ILE A 269 -9.51 1.24 5.80
C ILE A 269 -10.16 0.35 4.73
N HIS A 270 -10.91 -0.68 5.13
CA HIS A 270 -11.53 -1.61 4.17
C HIS A 270 -12.67 -0.96 3.40
N GLU A 271 -13.42 -0.05 4.03
CA GLU A 271 -14.44 0.75 3.32
C GLU A 271 -13.81 1.72 2.32
N ILE A 272 -12.68 2.35 2.68
CA ILE A 272 -11.92 3.20 1.76
C ILE A 272 -11.44 2.41 0.55
N ASN A 273 -10.89 1.21 0.76
CA ASN A 273 -10.44 0.36 -0.33
C ASN A 273 -11.58 -0.01 -1.29
N GLN A 274 -12.75 -0.37 -0.77
CA GLN A 274 -13.90 -0.75 -1.59
C GLN A 274 -14.46 0.41 -2.43
N THR A 275 -14.26 1.65 -2.00
CA THR A 275 -14.88 2.84 -2.60
C THR A 275 -13.90 3.65 -3.44
N LEU A 276 -12.71 3.94 -2.91
CA LEU A 276 -11.67 4.77 -3.54
C LEU A 276 -10.49 3.97 -4.09
N GLY A 277 -10.29 2.73 -3.63
CA GLY A 277 -9.25 1.83 -4.11
C GLY A 277 -8.00 1.74 -3.23
N ILE A 278 -6.99 1.03 -3.73
CA ILE A 278 -5.82 0.60 -2.94
C ILE A 278 -4.90 1.76 -2.56
N GLU A 279 -4.63 2.71 -3.46
CA GLU A 279 -3.77 3.86 -3.14
C GLU A 279 -4.40 4.78 -2.09
N ALA A 280 -5.72 4.95 -2.13
CA ALA A 280 -6.44 5.67 -1.09
C ALA A 280 -6.36 4.93 0.25
N ALA A 281 -6.44 3.60 0.24
CA ALA A 281 -6.27 2.79 1.43
C ALA A 281 -4.83 2.85 1.98
N ARG A 282 -3.81 2.83 1.10
CA ARG A 282 -2.39 2.99 1.47
C ARG A 282 -2.16 4.32 2.19
N GLU A 283 -2.69 5.40 1.62
CA GLU A 283 -2.59 6.74 2.22
C GLU A 283 -3.38 6.84 3.53
N ALA A 284 -4.57 6.22 3.60
CA ALA A 284 -5.36 6.15 4.83
C ALA A 284 -4.61 5.40 5.95
N ILE A 285 -3.92 4.30 5.65
CA ILE A 285 -3.08 3.58 6.63
C ILE A 285 -1.99 4.51 7.16
N ILE A 286 -1.31 5.26 6.30
CA ILE A 286 -0.23 6.18 6.70
C ILE A 286 -0.77 7.27 7.61
N ASN A 287 -1.83 7.96 7.18
CA ASN A 287 -2.42 9.07 7.92
C ASN A 287 -3.00 8.63 9.26
N GLU A 288 -3.71 7.51 9.30
CA GLU A 288 -4.31 6.98 10.52
C GLU A 288 -3.24 6.47 11.50
N THR A 289 -2.20 5.80 11.00
CA THR A 289 -1.07 5.35 11.83
C THR A 289 -0.32 6.54 12.42
N LYS A 290 -0.06 7.56 11.59
CA LYS A 290 0.58 8.80 12.04
C LYS A 290 -0.28 9.51 13.09
N ALA A 291 -1.57 9.72 12.82
CA ALA A 291 -2.49 10.35 13.76
C ALA A 291 -2.58 9.59 15.09
N THR A 292 -2.51 8.25 15.06
CA THR A 292 -2.50 7.41 16.26
C THR A 292 -1.21 7.59 17.07
N LEU A 293 -0.05 7.75 16.41
CA LEU A 293 1.24 7.99 17.07
C LEU A 293 1.31 9.42 17.63
N ASP A 294 0.94 10.41 16.83
CA ASP A 294 0.93 11.82 17.20
C ASP A 294 -0.02 12.07 18.38
N GLY A 295 -1.19 11.42 18.39
CA GLY A 295 -2.15 11.49 19.50
C GLY A 295 -1.64 10.89 20.82
N GLN A 296 -0.53 10.16 20.81
CA GLN A 296 0.16 9.66 22.01
C GLN A 296 1.40 10.49 22.37
N GLY A 297 1.65 11.60 21.67
CA GLY A 297 2.85 12.43 21.85
C GLY A 297 4.12 11.75 21.35
N LEU A 298 4.00 10.82 20.41
CA LEU A 298 5.10 10.07 19.79
C LEU A 298 5.41 10.59 18.39
N ASP A 299 5.56 11.91 18.28
CA ASP A 299 5.74 12.63 17.02
C ASP A 299 7.10 12.34 16.33
N ASP A 300 8.02 11.68 17.05
CA ASP A 300 9.40 11.42 16.61
C ASP A 300 9.51 10.27 15.59
N VAL A 301 8.44 9.51 15.34
CA VAL A 301 8.48 8.41 14.38
C VAL A 301 8.48 8.95 12.95
N ASN A 302 9.56 8.68 12.22
CA ASN A 302 9.69 9.14 10.84
C ASN A 302 8.63 8.51 9.93
N VAL A 303 7.91 9.34 9.16
CA VAL A 303 6.87 8.91 8.21
C VAL A 303 7.35 7.87 7.21
N ARG A 304 8.65 7.83 6.87
CA ARG A 304 9.21 6.83 5.94
C ARG A 304 9.04 5.40 6.43
N HIS A 305 9.10 5.17 7.74
CA HIS A 305 8.85 3.86 8.33
C HIS A 305 7.38 3.45 8.15
N LEU A 306 6.46 4.41 8.33
CA LEU A 306 5.03 4.21 8.14
C LEU A 306 4.69 3.93 6.68
N MET A 307 5.30 4.68 5.75
CA MET A 307 5.19 4.46 4.31
C MET A 307 5.65 3.06 3.93
N LEU A 308 6.82 2.62 4.42
CA LEU A 308 7.33 1.27 4.12
C LEU A 308 6.35 0.17 4.56
N VAL A 309 5.73 0.34 5.73
CA VAL A 309 4.74 -0.61 6.23
C VAL A 309 3.47 -0.59 5.39
N ALA A 310 2.92 0.59 5.10
CA ALA A 310 1.72 0.73 4.28
C ALA A 310 1.91 0.19 2.86
N ASP A 311 3.06 0.44 2.25
CA ASP A 311 3.42 -0.07 0.93
C ASP A 311 3.53 -1.61 0.95
N MET A 312 4.14 -2.19 2.00
CA MET A 312 4.23 -3.64 2.16
C MET A 312 2.86 -4.30 2.33
N MET A 313 1.97 -3.67 3.11
CA MET A 313 0.60 -4.13 3.34
C MET A 313 -0.30 -4.05 2.10
N THR A 314 0.04 -3.20 1.12
CA THR A 314 -0.79 -2.95 -0.07
C THR A 314 -0.16 -3.47 -1.37
N HIS A 315 1.04 -4.07 -1.31
CA HIS A 315 1.83 -4.44 -2.49
C HIS A 315 1.14 -5.43 -3.45
N SER A 316 0.27 -6.30 -2.94
CA SER A 316 -0.39 -7.35 -3.73
C SER A 316 -1.63 -6.87 -4.48
N GLY A 317 -1.99 -5.59 -4.34
CA GLY A 317 -3.25 -5.04 -4.86
C GLY A 317 -4.45 -5.37 -3.96
N ALA A 318 -4.22 -5.94 -2.78
CA ALA A 318 -5.17 -6.09 -1.70
C ALA A 318 -4.50 -5.68 -0.38
N ILE A 319 -5.30 -5.30 0.62
CA ILE A 319 -4.77 -5.02 1.95
C ILE A 319 -4.54 -6.35 2.67
N GLU A 320 -3.27 -6.64 2.95
CA GLU A 320 -2.85 -7.81 3.71
C GLU A 320 -2.46 -7.42 5.14
N SER A 321 -2.78 -8.30 6.10
CA SER A 321 -2.30 -8.16 7.47
C SER A 321 -0.80 -8.48 7.55
N ILE A 322 -0.07 -7.86 8.48
CA ILE A 322 1.36 -8.15 8.64
C ILE A 322 1.60 -9.55 9.22
N GLY A 323 0.64 -10.07 9.97
CA GLY A 323 0.72 -11.36 10.66
C GLY A 323 0.66 -12.59 9.76
N ARG A 324 0.41 -13.75 10.39
CA ARG A 324 0.43 -15.07 9.74
C ARG A 324 -0.54 -15.25 8.57
N HIS A 325 -1.61 -14.47 8.51
CA HIS A 325 -2.68 -14.61 7.51
C HIS A 325 -2.51 -13.68 6.31
N GLY A 326 -1.46 -12.85 6.30
CA GLY A 326 -1.10 -11.98 5.19
C GLY A 326 0.39 -12.09 4.90
N VAL A 327 1.12 -10.98 5.01
CA VAL A 327 2.50 -10.79 4.55
C VAL A 327 3.47 -11.87 5.07
N SER A 328 3.34 -12.29 6.32
CA SER A 328 4.25 -13.30 6.90
C SER A 328 3.92 -14.73 6.45
N GLY A 329 2.64 -15.03 6.20
CA GLY A 329 2.19 -16.34 5.72
C GLY A 329 2.30 -16.52 4.22
N SER A 330 2.31 -15.42 3.45
CA SER A 330 2.49 -15.42 1.99
C SER A 330 3.95 -15.38 1.56
N LYS A 331 4.92 -15.41 2.50
CA LYS A 331 6.35 -15.46 2.17
C LYS A 331 6.67 -16.67 1.30
N GLY A 332 7.43 -16.45 0.23
CA GLY A 332 7.81 -17.49 -0.72
C GLY A 332 8.73 -18.60 -0.17
N SER A 333 9.28 -18.45 1.03
CA SER A 333 10.10 -19.50 1.66
C SER A 333 9.31 -20.33 2.66
N VAL A 334 9.40 -21.65 2.52
CA VAL A 334 8.85 -22.63 3.46
C VAL A 334 9.53 -22.50 4.83
N LEU A 335 10.86 -22.39 4.86
CA LEU A 335 11.60 -22.28 6.12
C LEU A 335 11.26 -20.98 6.87
N ALA A 336 11.09 -19.87 6.14
CA ALA A 336 10.69 -18.60 6.73
C ALA A 336 9.27 -18.68 7.33
N ARG A 337 8.32 -19.30 6.63
CA ARG A 337 6.95 -19.51 7.15
C ARG A 337 6.94 -20.43 8.37
N ALA A 338 7.65 -21.56 8.29
CA ALA A 338 7.71 -22.55 9.35
C ALA A 338 8.41 -22.04 10.63
N ALA A 339 9.39 -21.15 10.49
CA ALA A 339 10.10 -20.53 11.62
C ALA A 339 9.30 -19.42 12.31
N PHE A 340 8.30 -18.82 11.64
CA PHE A 340 7.48 -17.77 12.21
C PHE A 340 6.35 -18.34 13.08
N GLU A 341 5.39 -19.07 12.48
CA GLU A 341 4.27 -19.72 13.18
C GLU A 341 3.77 -20.95 12.43
N VAL A 342 3.02 -21.84 13.12
CA VAL A 342 2.36 -23.03 12.54
C VAL A 342 3.34 -23.94 11.77
N THR A 343 4.47 -24.27 12.41
CA THR A 343 5.60 -24.98 11.79
C THR A 343 5.22 -26.29 11.10
N VAL A 344 4.45 -27.14 11.78
CA VAL A 344 4.14 -28.50 11.30
C VAL A 344 3.30 -28.46 10.02
N ASN A 345 2.27 -27.63 9.95
CA ASN A 345 1.38 -27.58 8.79
C ASN A 345 2.13 -27.07 7.56
N HIS A 346 2.92 -26.00 7.69
CA HIS A 346 3.71 -25.46 6.57
C HIS A 346 4.69 -26.50 6.00
N LEU A 347 5.33 -27.30 6.85
CA LEU A 347 6.26 -28.34 6.38
C LEU A 347 5.54 -29.52 5.71
N ILE A 348 4.38 -29.93 6.23
CA ILE A 348 3.57 -31.00 5.63
C ILE A 348 3.02 -30.55 4.28
N GLU A 349 2.43 -29.35 4.20
CA GLU A 349 1.92 -28.80 2.95
C GLU A 349 3.03 -28.66 1.91
N ALA A 350 4.18 -28.10 2.30
CA ALA A 350 5.33 -28.00 1.42
C ALA A 350 5.80 -29.38 0.91
N ALA A 351 5.79 -30.41 1.76
CA ALA A 351 6.14 -31.77 1.36
C ALA A 351 5.11 -32.40 0.40
N VAL A 352 3.83 -32.14 0.61
CA VAL A 352 2.73 -32.62 -0.26
C VAL A 352 2.77 -31.93 -1.63
N TYR A 353 3.00 -30.62 -1.67
CA TYR A 353 3.07 -29.84 -2.91
C TYR A 353 4.44 -29.90 -3.59
N GLY A 354 5.46 -30.46 -2.93
CA GLY A 354 6.82 -30.52 -3.46
C GLY A 354 7.48 -29.15 -3.57
N GLU A 355 7.18 -28.24 -2.65
CA GLU A 355 7.76 -26.90 -2.64
C GLU A 355 9.28 -26.93 -2.42
N THR A 356 9.99 -26.03 -3.10
CA THR A 356 11.44 -25.89 -2.99
C THR A 356 11.80 -24.53 -2.40
N ASP A 357 12.71 -24.52 -1.42
CA ASP A 357 13.19 -23.27 -0.82
C ASP A 357 14.41 -22.72 -1.56
N SER A 358 14.36 -21.44 -1.94
CA SER A 358 15.41 -20.77 -2.69
C SER A 358 16.47 -20.08 -1.82
N LEU A 359 16.30 -20.06 -0.49
CA LEU A 359 17.24 -19.49 0.48
C LEU A 359 17.65 -18.05 0.14
N ARG A 360 16.67 -17.22 -0.25
CA ARG A 360 16.90 -15.82 -0.62
C ARG A 360 16.70 -14.88 0.56
N GLY A 361 15.85 -15.24 1.52
CA GLY A 361 15.52 -14.42 2.68
C GLY A 361 16.55 -14.51 3.79
N VAL A 362 16.34 -13.69 4.82
CA VAL A 362 17.23 -13.59 5.98
C VAL A 362 17.08 -14.83 6.86
N THR A 363 15.84 -15.20 7.21
CA THR A 363 15.53 -16.29 8.14
C THR A 363 16.06 -17.63 7.65
N GLU A 364 15.87 -17.95 6.37
CA GLU A 364 16.35 -19.20 5.77
C GLU A 364 17.87 -19.34 5.85
N ASN A 365 18.60 -18.28 5.49
CA ASN A 365 20.05 -18.29 5.46
C ASN A 365 20.62 -18.43 6.87
N VAL A 366 20.02 -17.78 7.87
CA VAL A 366 20.40 -17.94 9.27
C VAL A 366 20.18 -19.38 9.74
N ILE A 367 19.03 -19.99 9.44
CA ILE A 367 18.73 -21.39 9.82
C ILE A 367 19.74 -22.37 9.22
N VAL A 368 20.09 -22.19 7.94
CA VAL A 368 21.02 -23.07 7.22
C VAL A 368 22.50 -22.76 7.55
N GLY A 369 22.79 -21.62 8.21
CA GLY A 369 24.14 -21.19 8.54
C GLY A 369 24.89 -20.51 7.40
N LYS A 370 24.18 -19.95 6.41
CA LYS A 370 24.74 -19.13 5.34
C LYS A 370 24.71 -17.64 5.72
N PRO A 371 25.66 -16.82 5.21
CA PRO A 371 25.59 -15.37 5.40
C PRO A 371 24.33 -14.80 4.72
N ILE A 372 23.70 -13.83 5.38
CA ILE A 372 22.52 -13.13 4.88
C ILE A 372 22.91 -12.13 3.78
N LYS A 373 22.02 -11.87 2.82
CA LYS A 373 22.22 -10.88 1.76
C LYS A 373 21.73 -9.48 2.18
N LEU A 374 22.17 -9.01 3.33
CA LEU A 374 21.89 -7.66 3.85
C LEU A 374 23.18 -7.07 4.43
N GLY A 375 23.28 -5.74 4.40
CA GLY A 375 24.48 -5.01 4.83
C GLY A 375 25.74 -5.52 4.14
N THR A 376 26.76 -5.88 4.93
CA THR A 376 28.05 -6.35 4.41
C THR A 376 27.99 -7.70 3.69
N GLY A 377 26.91 -8.47 3.86
CA GLY A 377 26.79 -9.81 3.30
C GLY A 377 26.49 -9.87 1.80
N ASP A 378 26.06 -8.77 1.18
CA ASP A 378 25.82 -8.68 -0.27
C ASP A 378 26.95 -7.92 -1.02
N VAL A 379 27.98 -7.47 -0.30
CA VAL A 379 29.14 -6.80 -0.89
C VAL A 379 30.10 -7.83 -1.49
N SER A 380 30.32 -7.74 -2.80
CA SER A 380 31.29 -8.59 -3.51
C SER A 380 32.63 -7.88 -3.66
N LEU A 381 33.68 -8.43 -3.04
CA LEU A 381 35.04 -7.90 -3.16
C LEU A 381 35.78 -8.53 -4.34
N ARG A 382 36.44 -7.68 -5.13
CA ARG A 382 37.39 -8.12 -6.15
C ARG A 382 38.71 -7.42 -5.91
N MET A 383 39.71 -8.18 -5.50
CA MET A 383 41.09 -7.72 -5.38
C MET A 383 41.88 -8.19 -6.60
N ASP A 384 42.51 -7.26 -7.32
CA ASP A 384 43.50 -7.63 -8.32
C ASP A 384 44.86 -7.76 -7.62
N TYR A 385 45.44 -8.95 -7.68
CA TYR A 385 46.83 -9.12 -7.31
C TYR A 385 47.66 -8.65 -8.51
N GLY A 386 48.13 -7.40 -8.45
CA GLY A 386 49.23 -6.96 -9.32
C GLY A 386 50.40 -7.95 -9.25
N GLU A 387 51.39 -7.85 -10.15
CA GLU A 387 52.50 -8.82 -10.24
C GLU A 387 53.38 -8.99 -8.98
N HIS A 388 53.04 -8.35 -7.88
CA HIS A 388 53.59 -8.59 -6.56
C HIS A 388 53.06 -9.89 -5.96
N VAL A 389 53.81 -10.95 -6.22
CA VAL A 389 53.70 -12.23 -5.52
C VAL A 389 54.30 -12.05 -4.12
N PRO A 390 53.60 -12.41 -3.04
CA PRO A 390 54.19 -12.39 -1.70
C PRO A 390 55.47 -13.24 -1.68
N PRO A 391 56.56 -12.80 -1.02
CA PRO A 391 57.79 -13.57 -0.96
C PRO A 391 57.53 -14.91 -0.26
N GLY A 392 57.43 -15.99 -1.03
CA GLY A 392 57.16 -17.35 -0.53
C GLY A 392 56.18 -18.18 -1.37
N LEU A 393 55.33 -17.55 -2.19
CA LEU A 393 54.44 -18.27 -3.11
C LEU A 393 55.09 -18.31 -4.50
N LYS A 394 55.58 -19.46 -4.96
CA LYS A 394 55.99 -19.60 -6.36
C LYS A 394 54.76 -19.39 -7.24
N LYS A 395 54.81 -18.46 -8.20
CA LYS A 395 53.85 -18.38 -9.32
C LYS A 395 53.73 -19.79 -9.90
N LYS A 396 52.64 -20.52 -9.63
CA LYS A 396 52.26 -21.63 -10.52
C LYS A 396 52.05 -20.98 -11.88
N SER A 397 52.78 -21.43 -12.88
CA SER A 397 52.56 -21.04 -14.28
C SER A 397 51.07 -21.15 -14.56
N LYS A 398 50.41 -20.01 -14.84
CA LYS A 398 49.02 -20.00 -15.29
C LYS A 398 48.93 -21.01 -16.45
N PRO A 399 48.03 -22.01 -16.43
CA PRO A 399 47.67 -22.65 -17.68
C PRO A 399 47.18 -21.52 -18.60
N LYS A 400 47.70 -21.45 -19.84
CA LYS A 400 47.38 -20.40 -20.81
C LYS A 400 45.88 -20.13 -20.80
N SER A 401 45.49 -18.99 -20.23
CA SER A 401 44.12 -18.54 -20.28
C SER A 401 43.77 -18.30 -21.74
N SER A 402 42.68 -18.91 -22.20
CA SER A 402 42.03 -18.57 -23.46
C SER A 402 41.89 -17.05 -23.61
N PRO A 403 42.04 -16.49 -24.83
CA PRO A 403 41.95 -15.06 -25.02
C PRO A 403 40.57 -14.56 -24.57
N LYS A 404 40.53 -13.54 -23.73
CA LYS A 404 39.29 -12.80 -23.43
C LYS A 404 38.84 -12.09 -24.72
N PRO A 405 37.54 -12.13 -25.07
CA PRO A 405 37.04 -11.35 -26.20
C PRO A 405 37.27 -9.87 -25.93
N LYS A 406 37.86 -9.16 -26.91
CA LYS A 406 37.96 -7.71 -26.90
C LYS A 406 36.56 -7.12 -27.10
N SER A 407 36.16 -6.21 -26.22
CA SER A 407 35.01 -5.33 -26.42
C SER A 407 35.20 -4.53 -27.71
N ILE A 408 34.22 -4.59 -28.60
CA ILE A 408 34.20 -3.86 -29.87
C ILE A 408 33.71 -2.43 -29.58
N GLU A 409 34.59 -1.45 -29.74
CA GLU A 409 34.20 -0.04 -29.91
C GLU A 409 33.74 0.14 -31.36
N VAL A 410 32.48 0.52 -31.55
CA VAL A 410 31.93 0.83 -32.87
C VAL A 410 32.24 2.30 -33.17
N THR A 411 33.16 2.55 -34.09
CA THR A 411 33.21 3.81 -34.84
C THR A 411 32.47 3.60 -36.16
N PRO A 412 31.57 4.51 -36.55
CA PRO A 412 30.85 4.40 -37.81
C PRO A 412 31.79 4.87 -38.91
N ASP A 413 32.21 3.94 -39.76
CA ASP A 413 32.70 4.12 -41.14
C ASP A 413 33.84 3.14 -41.44
N SER A 414 33.49 1.92 -41.85
CA SER A 414 34.26 1.12 -42.83
C SER A 414 33.50 -0.15 -43.18
N GLU A 415 33.53 -0.47 -44.47
CA GLU A 415 32.82 -1.57 -45.12
C GLU A 415 33.33 -2.95 -44.63
N GLN A 416 32.37 -3.83 -44.34
CA GLN A 416 32.45 -5.29 -44.13
C GLN A 416 33.37 -5.83 -43.01
N PRO A 417 32.81 -6.50 -41.97
CA PRO A 417 33.61 -7.12 -40.92
C PRO A 417 34.34 -8.37 -41.45
N SER A 418 35.67 -8.35 -41.41
CA SER A 418 36.49 -9.54 -41.66
C SER A 418 36.26 -10.56 -40.54
N PHE A 419 35.55 -11.65 -40.84
CA PHE A 419 35.34 -12.77 -39.94
C PHE A 419 36.48 -13.79 -40.05
N ASN A 420 37.10 -14.18 -38.94
CA ASN A 420 38.10 -15.24 -38.93
C ASN A 420 37.45 -16.61 -38.64
N LEU A 421 37.53 -17.54 -39.59
CA LEU A 421 36.97 -18.91 -39.49
C LEU A 421 37.46 -19.71 -38.27
N THR A 422 38.59 -19.34 -37.68
CA THR A 422 39.16 -19.98 -36.48
C THR A 422 38.43 -19.64 -35.19
N ASP A 423 37.56 -18.61 -35.21
CA ASP A 423 36.83 -18.15 -34.03
C ASP A 423 35.51 -18.93 -33.84
N LEU A 424 35.14 -19.79 -34.79
CA LEU A 424 33.99 -20.68 -34.67
C LEU A 424 34.27 -21.81 -33.66
N PRO A 425 33.35 -22.05 -32.70
CA PRO A 425 33.47 -23.13 -31.74
C PRO A 425 33.69 -24.49 -32.42
N GLY A 426 34.84 -25.12 -32.14
CA GLY A 426 35.17 -26.44 -32.68
C GLY A 426 35.79 -26.45 -34.08
N VAL A 427 36.01 -25.30 -34.73
CA VAL A 427 36.78 -25.20 -35.99
C VAL A 427 38.26 -24.99 -35.65
N GLY A 428 39.03 -26.07 -35.65
CA GLY A 428 40.49 -25.98 -35.52
C GLY A 428 41.16 -25.34 -36.75
N PRO A 429 42.42 -24.90 -36.65
CA PRO A 429 43.11 -24.16 -37.72
C PRO A 429 43.15 -24.93 -39.05
N LYS A 430 43.31 -26.26 -39.01
CA LYS A 430 43.29 -27.11 -40.21
C LYS A 430 41.94 -27.15 -40.93
N LYS A 431 40.83 -27.04 -40.18
CA LYS A 431 39.48 -27.05 -40.77
C LYS A 431 39.09 -25.67 -41.30
N ALA A 432 39.56 -24.61 -40.64
CA ALA A 432 39.43 -23.24 -41.14
C ALA A 432 40.15 -23.05 -42.48
N GLU A 433 41.34 -23.65 -42.62
CA GLU A 433 42.11 -23.65 -43.87
C GLU A 433 41.34 -24.34 -45.01
N VAL A 434 40.82 -25.56 -44.78
CA VAL A 434 40.00 -26.30 -45.76
C VAL A 434 38.73 -25.53 -46.18
N LEU A 435 38.06 -24.86 -45.23
CA LEU A 435 36.87 -24.04 -45.53
C LEU A 435 37.23 -22.76 -46.31
N SER A 436 38.39 -22.17 -46.03
CA SER A 436 38.91 -21.00 -46.75
C SER A 436 39.36 -21.36 -48.18
N GLU A 437 40.00 -22.52 -48.37
CA GLU A 437 40.38 -23.04 -49.70
C GLU A 437 39.16 -23.37 -50.55
N ALA A 438 38.06 -23.79 -49.91
CA ALA A 438 36.78 -24.05 -50.55
C ALA A 438 35.95 -22.77 -50.85
N GLY A 439 36.46 -21.58 -50.51
CA GLY A 439 35.82 -20.29 -50.84
C GLY A 439 34.74 -19.84 -49.86
N PHE A 440 34.59 -20.49 -48.70
CA PHE A 440 33.62 -20.11 -47.67
C PHE A 440 34.23 -19.08 -46.70
N THR A 441 34.42 -17.84 -47.18
CA THR A 441 35.08 -16.76 -46.43
C THR A 441 34.13 -15.85 -45.65
N THR A 442 32.81 -15.99 -45.83
CA THR A 442 31.79 -15.19 -45.13
C THR A 442 30.78 -16.08 -44.40
N LEU A 443 30.20 -15.56 -43.30
CA LEU A 443 29.14 -16.24 -42.54
C LEU A 443 27.89 -16.51 -43.39
N GLU A 444 27.57 -15.61 -44.31
CA GLU A 444 26.46 -15.76 -45.25
C GLU A 444 26.71 -16.89 -46.26
N ALA A 445 27.95 -17.05 -46.74
CA ALA A 445 28.31 -18.15 -47.65
C ALA A 445 28.21 -19.52 -46.96
N LEU A 446 28.58 -19.61 -45.68
CA LEU A 446 28.44 -20.85 -44.90
C LEU A 446 27.00 -21.19 -44.54
N SER A 447 26.15 -20.18 -44.30
CA SER A 447 24.71 -20.36 -44.06
C SER A 447 23.99 -20.90 -45.30
N ASN A 448 24.36 -20.41 -46.49
CA ASN A 448 23.73 -20.79 -47.75
C ASN A 448 24.26 -22.11 -48.34
N ALA A 449 25.32 -22.70 -47.80
CA ALA A 449 25.90 -23.95 -48.29
C ALA A 449 24.98 -25.16 -48.00
N SER A 450 24.89 -26.10 -48.94
CA SER A 450 24.16 -27.36 -48.71
C SER A 450 24.95 -28.30 -47.78
N GLU A 451 24.26 -29.22 -47.08
CA GLU A 451 24.94 -30.19 -46.20
C GLU A 451 25.88 -31.12 -46.98
N ASP A 452 25.54 -31.42 -48.23
CA ASP A 452 26.33 -32.26 -49.13
C ASP A 452 27.63 -31.56 -49.55
N ASP A 453 27.60 -30.24 -49.79
CA ASP A 453 28.78 -29.44 -50.15
C ASP A 453 29.79 -29.36 -48.99
N LEU A 454 29.29 -29.28 -47.74
CA LEU A 454 30.14 -29.27 -46.55
C LEU A 454 30.72 -30.67 -46.24
N CYS A 455 29.99 -31.75 -46.55
CA CYS A 455 30.47 -33.12 -46.37
C CYS A 455 31.47 -33.56 -47.45
N ALA A 456 31.47 -32.91 -48.62
CA ALA A 456 32.45 -33.16 -49.67
C ALA A 456 33.87 -32.71 -49.28
N LEU A 457 34.01 -31.88 -48.24
CA LEU A 457 35.30 -31.37 -47.77
C LEU A 457 36.04 -32.39 -46.90
N PRO A 458 37.37 -32.56 -47.12
CA PRO A 458 38.16 -33.54 -46.41
C PRO A 458 38.21 -33.25 -44.89
N GLY A 459 37.71 -34.19 -44.09
CA GLY A 459 37.74 -34.13 -42.63
C GLY A 459 36.50 -33.50 -41.96
N ILE A 460 35.42 -33.27 -42.72
CA ILE A 460 34.11 -32.85 -42.20
C ILE A 460 33.15 -34.05 -42.22
N SER A 461 32.61 -34.42 -41.05
CA SER A 461 31.56 -35.43 -40.95
C SER A 461 30.17 -34.79 -41.01
N THR A 462 29.16 -35.55 -41.40
CA THR A 462 27.75 -35.11 -41.45
C THR A 462 27.26 -34.53 -40.11
N SER A 463 27.64 -35.17 -38.99
CA SER A 463 27.33 -34.65 -37.66
C SER A 463 27.98 -33.30 -37.36
N TYR A 464 29.17 -33.03 -37.92
CA TYR A 464 29.88 -31.78 -37.70
C TYR A 464 29.36 -30.65 -38.60
N ALA A 465 28.95 -30.96 -39.84
CA ALA A 465 28.27 -30.01 -40.73
C ALA A 465 26.96 -29.48 -40.10
N ASN A 466 26.18 -30.35 -39.47
CA ASN A 466 24.94 -29.96 -38.79
C ASN A 466 25.21 -29.11 -37.54
N GLN A 467 26.25 -29.43 -36.77
CA GLN A 467 26.68 -28.59 -35.65
C GLN A 467 27.14 -27.21 -36.13
N LEU A 468 27.91 -27.14 -37.22
CA LEU A 468 28.36 -25.88 -37.83
C LEU A 468 27.16 -25.02 -38.24
N LYS A 469 26.18 -25.58 -38.95
CA LYS A 469 24.96 -24.86 -39.33
C LYS A 469 24.18 -24.34 -38.12
N SER A 470 23.93 -25.19 -37.13
CA SER A 470 23.23 -24.76 -35.91
C SER A 470 23.95 -23.65 -35.15
N THR A 471 25.30 -23.68 -35.15
CA THR A 471 26.13 -22.64 -34.52
C THR A 471 26.07 -21.33 -35.31
N ILE A 472 26.09 -21.40 -36.65
CA ILE A 472 25.98 -20.23 -37.53
C ILE A 472 24.58 -19.60 -37.43
N GLU A 473 23.51 -20.39 -37.41
CA GLU A 473 22.13 -19.89 -37.21
C GLU A 473 21.96 -19.18 -35.86
N THR A 474 22.65 -19.67 -34.82
CA THR A 474 22.63 -19.04 -33.49
C THR A 474 23.45 -17.74 -33.45
N LEU A 475 24.47 -17.59 -34.30
CA LEU A 475 25.30 -16.39 -34.40
C LEU A 475 24.72 -15.31 -35.32
N LEU A 476 23.85 -15.70 -36.27
CA LEU A 476 23.15 -14.78 -37.18
C LEU A 476 21.86 -14.19 -36.57
N LYS A 477 21.29 -14.83 -35.54
CA LYS A 477 20.21 -14.29 -34.70
C LYS A 477 20.78 -13.43 -33.60
#